data_AF-A0A938HQN2-F1
#
_entry.id   AF-A0A938HQN2-F1
#
_cell.length_a   1.000
_cell.length_b   1.000
_cell.length_c   1.000
_cell.angle_alpha   90.00
_cell.angle_beta   90.00
_cell.angle_gamma   90.00
#
_symmetry.space_group_name_H-M   'P 1'
#
loop_
_entity.id
_entity.type
_entity.pdbx_description
1 polymer ?
#
loop_
_entity_poly.entity_id
_entity_poly.type
_entity_poly.pdbx_seq_one_letter_code
_entity_poly.pdbx_strand_id
1 'polypeptide(L)'
;MVDGPATAAPGPEHLDEVQERIQERLETGAAQAAVTELSELRPADQAEVLAELAESDRRALLGSLSTEALADILEHMDVDDAVGLSGLIDVRRMAAVLDEAPPDVAADILRGIDWGD
;
A
#
# COMPACT_ATOMS: atom_id res chain seq x y z
N MET A 1 23.93 -22.51 14.90
CA MET A 1 23.16 -21.98 13.76
C MET A 1 21.77 -21.77 14.31
N VAL A 2 21.37 -20.52 14.52
CA VAL A 2 20.03 -20.22 15.02
C VAL A 2 19.07 -20.46 13.86
N ASP A 3 18.21 -21.47 13.98
CA ASP A 3 16.95 -21.52 13.24
C ASP A 3 16.15 -20.29 13.70
N GLY A 4 16.12 -19.26 12.84
CA GLY A 4 15.18 -18.15 13.01
C GLY A 4 13.75 -18.70 12.88
N PRO A 5 12.76 -18.16 13.63
CA PRO A 5 11.40 -18.62 13.46
C PRO A 5 11.00 -18.39 12.00
N ALA A 6 10.51 -19.46 11.37
CA ALA A 6 9.83 -19.35 10.09
C ALA A 6 8.72 -18.30 10.26
N THR A 7 8.89 -17.15 9.62
CA THR A 7 7.87 -16.11 9.44
C THR A 7 6.71 -16.72 8.68
N ALA A 8 5.84 -17.44 9.38
CA ALA A 8 4.50 -17.70 8.89
C ALA A 8 3.89 -16.32 8.64
N ALA A 9 3.35 -16.12 7.44
CA ALA A 9 2.45 -15.02 7.17
C ALA A 9 1.45 -14.90 8.33
N PRO A 10 1.10 -13.68 8.78
CA PRO A 10 -0.08 -13.55 9.62
C PRO A 10 -1.23 -14.31 8.96
N GLY A 11 -1.96 -15.11 9.73
CA GLY A 11 -3.16 -15.75 9.21
C GLY A 11 -4.15 -14.68 8.73
N PRO A 12 -5.06 -15.00 7.79
CA PRO A 12 -6.05 -14.03 7.26
C PRO A 12 -6.87 -13.36 8.37
N GLU A 13 -7.19 -14.11 9.42
CA GLU A 13 -7.86 -13.62 10.63
C GLU A 13 -7.13 -12.47 11.35
N HIS A 14 -5.80 -12.37 11.19
CA HIS A 14 -5.02 -11.28 11.77
C HIS A 14 -5.00 -10.02 10.88
N LEU A 15 -5.18 -10.17 9.57
CA LEU A 15 -5.23 -9.02 8.65
C LEU A 15 -6.54 -8.27 8.79
N ASP A 16 -7.66 -8.98 8.94
CA ASP A 16 -8.97 -8.38 9.21
C ASP A 16 -8.93 -7.51 10.49
N GLU A 17 -8.32 -8.01 11.57
CA GLU A 17 -8.14 -7.28 12.83
C GLU A 17 -7.23 -6.05 12.67
N VAL A 18 -6.19 -6.14 11.85
CA VAL A 18 -5.30 -5.00 11.57
C VAL A 18 -6.05 -3.95 10.74
N GLN A 19 -6.81 -4.38 9.74
CA GLN A 19 -7.61 -3.50 8.89
C GLN A 19 -8.68 -2.76 9.68
N GLU A 20 -9.40 -3.43 10.57
CA GLU A 20 -10.41 -2.80 11.45
C GLU A 20 -9.76 -1.71 12.32
N ARG A 21 -8.61 -2.01 12.94
CA ARG A 21 -7.85 -1.03 13.73
C ARG A 21 -7.36 0.16 12.89
N ILE A 22 -6.95 -0.09 11.64
CA ILE A 22 -6.56 0.97 10.70
C ILE A 22 -7.77 1.86 10.40
N GLN A 23 -8.92 1.28 10.10
CA GLN A 23 -10.16 2.02 9.79
C GLN A 23 -10.60 2.89 10.98
N GLU A 24 -10.65 2.35 12.20
CA GLU A 24 -10.99 3.11 13.41
C GLU A 24 -10.05 4.32 13.61
N ARG A 25 -8.75 4.15 13.33
CA ARG A 25 -7.77 5.24 13.40
C ARG A 25 -8.03 6.29 12.32
N LEU A 26 -8.42 5.88 11.12
CA LEU A 26 -8.72 6.81 10.03
C LEU A 26 -10.01 7.59 10.29
N GLU A 27 -11.05 6.95 10.84
CA GLU A 27 -12.30 7.60 11.25
C GLU A 27 -12.08 8.71 12.30
N THR A 28 -11.10 8.50 13.19
CA THR A 28 -10.72 9.48 14.22
C THR A 28 -9.68 10.51 13.73
N GLY A 29 -9.27 10.45 12.45
CA GLY A 29 -8.30 11.36 11.85
C GLY A 29 -6.84 11.08 12.22
N ALA A 30 -6.55 9.91 12.81
CA ALA A 30 -5.22 9.49 13.25
C ALA A 30 -4.44 8.77 12.14
N ALA A 31 -4.34 9.38 10.94
CA ALA A 31 -3.69 8.78 9.77
C ALA A 31 -2.25 8.34 10.02
N GLN A 32 -1.48 9.09 10.82
CA GLN A 32 -0.11 8.70 11.15
C GLN A 32 -0.04 7.43 11.98
N ALA A 33 -0.99 7.23 12.90
CA ALA A 33 -1.07 6.00 13.69
C ALA A 33 -1.52 4.81 12.83
N ALA A 34 -2.43 5.05 11.87
CA ALA A 34 -2.84 4.03 10.90
C ALA A 34 -1.66 3.60 10.01
N VAL A 35 -0.83 4.54 9.54
CA VAL A 35 0.41 4.22 8.83
C VAL A 35 1.38 3.42 9.69
N THR A 36 1.50 3.74 10.98
CA THR A 36 2.35 2.95 11.89
C THR A 36 1.88 1.51 11.98
N GLU A 37 0.59 1.25 12.17
CA GLU A 37 0.04 -0.13 12.18
C GLU A 37 0.29 -0.84 10.84
N LEU A 38 0.02 -0.15 9.72
CA LEU A 38 0.27 -0.71 8.39
C LEU A 38 1.76 -1.08 8.20
N SER A 39 2.69 -0.24 8.67
CA SER A 39 4.13 -0.46 8.52
C SER A 39 4.67 -1.65 9.32
N GLU A 40 3.91 -2.17 10.29
CA GLU A 40 4.27 -3.39 11.04
C GLU A 40 4.01 -4.66 10.22
N LEU A 41 3.20 -4.56 9.17
CA LEU A 41 2.92 -5.66 8.25
C LEU A 41 4.05 -5.84 7.21
N ARG A 42 4.09 -7.01 6.58
CA ARG A 42 4.98 -7.24 5.44
C ARG A 42 4.42 -6.49 4.21
N PRO A 43 5.26 -6.07 3.25
CA PRO A 43 4.79 -5.35 2.06
C PRO A 43 3.64 -6.03 1.30
N ALA A 44 3.65 -7.37 1.19
CA ALA A 44 2.53 -8.10 0.58
C ALA A 44 1.21 -7.98 1.36
N ASP A 45 1.27 -8.05 2.68
CA ASP A 45 0.10 -7.89 3.54
C ASP A 45 -0.37 -6.42 3.54
N GLN A 46 0.54 -5.46 3.42
CA GLN A 46 0.22 -4.04 3.26
C GLN A 46 -0.53 -3.78 1.95
N ALA A 47 -0.11 -4.45 0.86
CA ALA A 47 -0.76 -4.35 -0.44
C ALA A 47 -2.20 -4.89 -0.38
N GLU A 48 -2.39 -6.06 0.25
CA GLU A 48 -3.72 -6.66 0.46
C GLU A 48 -4.63 -5.73 1.29
N VAL A 49 -4.16 -5.27 2.45
CA VAL A 49 -4.92 -4.33 3.29
C VAL A 49 -5.27 -3.05 2.52
N LEU A 50 -4.31 -2.46 1.80
CA LEU A 50 -4.57 -1.25 1.02
C LEU A 50 -5.58 -1.49 -0.10
N ALA A 51 -5.55 -2.62 -0.80
CA ALA A 51 -6.49 -2.92 -1.88
C ALA A 51 -7.94 -3.01 -1.36
N GLU A 52 -8.13 -3.61 -0.18
CA GLU A 52 -9.45 -3.82 0.42
C GLU A 52 -10.03 -2.59 1.15
N LEU A 53 -9.21 -1.59 1.47
CA LEU A 53 -9.68 -0.37 2.10
C LEU A 53 -10.57 0.48 1.17
N ALA A 54 -11.52 1.20 1.78
CA ALA A 54 -12.33 2.18 1.05
C ALA A 54 -11.46 3.29 0.46
N GLU A 55 -11.89 3.86 -0.66
CA GLU A 55 -11.11 4.87 -1.38
C GLU A 55 -10.73 6.10 -0.53
N SER A 56 -11.62 6.52 0.38
CA SER A 56 -11.35 7.60 1.34
C SER A 56 -10.20 7.26 2.28
N ASP A 57 -10.15 6.03 2.75
CA ASP A 57 -9.17 5.54 3.72
C ASP A 57 -7.81 5.34 3.05
N ARG A 58 -7.81 4.79 1.82
CA ARG A 58 -6.63 4.75 0.97
C ARG A 58 -6.04 6.14 0.77
N ARG A 59 -6.84 7.13 0.39
CA ARG A 59 -6.34 8.51 0.23
C ARG A 59 -5.72 9.07 1.51
N ALA A 60 -6.33 8.82 2.65
CA ALA A 60 -5.80 9.28 3.94
C ALA A 60 -4.43 8.65 4.24
N LEU A 61 -4.27 7.33 4.01
CA LEU A 61 -3.00 6.63 4.18
C LEU A 61 -1.94 7.09 3.18
N LEU A 62 -2.27 7.17 1.90
CA LEU A 62 -1.35 7.58 0.83
C LEU A 62 -0.78 8.99 1.05
N GLY A 63 -1.56 9.88 1.67
CA GLY A 63 -1.08 11.21 2.05
C GLY A 63 0.01 11.18 3.13
N SER A 64 0.04 10.14 3.96
CA SER A 64 0.97 9.97 5.08
C SER A 64 2.11 8.98 4.82
N LEU A 65 1.96 8.05 3.88
CA LEU A 65 3.01 7.10 3.47
C LEU A 65 4.15 7.80 2.73
N SER A 66 5.40 7.39 2.94
CA SER A 66 6.52 7.89 2.14
C SER A 66 6.50 7.30 0.72
N THR A 67 7.26 7.88 -0.21
CA THR A 67 7.32 7.40 -1.59
C THR A 67 8.00 6.04 -1.68
N GLU A 68 9.02 5.80 -0.85
CA GLU A 68 9.75 4.54 -0.75
C GLU A 68 8.84 3.43 -0.20
N ALA A 69 8.11 3.69 0.89
CA ALA A 69 7.18 2.73 1.45
C ALA A 69 6.07 2.37 0.45
N LEU A 70 5.58 3.36 -0.30
CA LEU A 70 4.57 3.10 -1.32
C LEU A 70 5.16 2.29 -2.49
N ALA A 71 6.39 2.53 -2.90
CA ALA A 71 7.06 1.73 -3.93
C ALA A 71 7.21 0.26 -3.52
N ASP A 72 7.62 -0.01 -2.27
CA ASP A 72 7.72 -1.36 -1.72
C ASP A 72 6.36 -2.08 -1.73
N ILE A 73 5.28 -1.37 -1.38
CA ILE A 73 3.92 -1.92 -1.41
C ILE A 73 3.49 -2.26 -2.85
N LEU A 74 3.76 -1.36 -3.80
CA LEU A 74 3.35 -1.53 -5.20
C LEU A 74 4.01 -2.75 -5.86
N GLU A 75 5.21 -3.16 -5.43
CA GLU A 75 5.87 -4.37 -5.92
C GLU A 75 5.07 -5.65 -5.63
N HIS A 76 4.25 -5.63 -4.57
CA HIS A 76 3.42 -6.77 -4.17
C HIS A 76 1.95 -6.64 -4.53
N MET A 77 1.57 -5.55 -5.17
CA MET A 77 0.19 -5.27 -5.55
C MET A 77 -0.07 -5.72 -6.98
N ASP A 78 -1.29 -6.21 -7.25
CA ASP A 78 -1.72 -6.48 -8.61
C ASP A 78 -1.81 -5.16 -9.41
N VAL A 79 -1.54 -5.24 -10.71
CA VAL A 79 -1.42 -4.06 -11.57
C VAL A 79 -2.71 -3.21 -11.56
N ASP A 80 -3.88 -3.83 -11.54
CA ASP A 80 -5.17 -3.12 -11.52
C ASP A 80 -5.35 -2.29 -10.25
N ASP A 81 -4.96 -2.83 -9.09
CA ASP A 81 -5.04 -2.13 -7.81
C ASP A 81 -4.00 -1.00 -7.73
N ALA A 82 -2.78 -1.25 -8.21
CA ALA A 82 -1.72 -0.25 -8.30
C ALA A 82 -2.11 0.94 -9.19
N VAL A 83 -2.74 0.67 -10.34
CA VAL A 83 -3.32 1.69 -11.21
C VAL A 83 -4.45 2.43 -10.50
N GLY A 84 -5.30 1.72 -9.76
CA GLY A 84 -6.32 2.32 -8.90
C GLY A 84 -5.74 3.33 -7.91
N LEU A 85 -4.65 2.99 -7.21
CA LEU A 85 -3.95 3.89 -6.30
C LEU A 85 -3.34 5.10 -7.02
N SER A 86 -2.87 4.93 -8.26
CA SER A 86 -2.29 6.02 -9.04
C SER A 86 -3.26 7.19 -9.27
N GLY A 87 -4.55 6.90 -9.41
CA GLY A 87 -5.60 7.92 -9.52
C GLY A 87 -5.95 8.63 -8.21
N LEU A 88 -5.42 8.17 -7.07
CA LEU A 88 -5.72 8.70 -5.75
C LEU A 88 -4.68 9.72 -5.24
N ILE A 89 -3.50 9.76 -5.87
CA ILE A 89 -2.43 10.72 -5.54
C ILE A 89 -2.11 11.62 -6.74
N ASP A 90 -1.41 12.73 -6.49
CA ASP A 90 -1.03 13.63 -7.56
C ASP A 90 0.09 13.05 -8.44
N VAL A 91 0.13 13.47 -9.71
CA VAL A 91 1.07 12.97 -10.72
C VAL A 91 2.54 13.13 -10.30
N ARG A 92 2.91 14.19 -9.55
CA ARG A 92 4.30 14.37 -9.13
C ARG A 92 4.68 13.36 -8.05
N ARG A 93 3.78 13.09 -7.11
CA ARG A 93 3.99 12.05 -6.10
C ARG A 93 4.08 10.68 -6.76
N MET A 94 3.16 10.35 -7.68
CA MET A 94 3.22 9.07 -8.39
C MET A 94 4.53 8.94 -9.19
N ALA A 95 4.99 9.99 -9.88
CA ALA A 95 6.28 9.97 -10.55
C ALA A 95 7.45 9.67 -9.59
N ALA A 96 7.47 10.30 -8.40
CA ALA A 96 8.49 10.02 -7.40
C ALA A 96 8.41 8.58 -6.85
N VAL A 97 7.22 8.02 -6.69
CA VAL A 97 7.04 6.62 -6.28
C VAL A 97 7.55 5.67 -7.36
N LEU A 98 7.24 5.93 -8.63
CA LEU A 98 7.70 5.12 -9.76
C LEU A 98 9.22 5.18 -9.95
N ASP A 99 9.86 6.30 -9.59
CA ASP A 99 11.32 6.43 -9.59
C ASP A 99 12.00 5.54 -8.53
N GLU A 100 11.33 5.28 -7.41
CA GLU A 100 11.81 4.38 -6.35
C GLU A 100 11.46 2.90 -6.63
N ALA A 101 10.38 2.64 -7.36
CA ALA A 101 9.92 1.29 -7.67
C ALA A 101 10.84 0.54 -8.65
N PRO A 102 10.86 -0.81 -8.63
CA PRO A 102 11.55 -1.60 -9.63
C PRO A 102 11.12 -1.24 -11.06
N PRO A 103 12.04 -1.20 -12.05
CA PRO A 103 11.72 -0.76 -13.40
C PRO A 103 10.61 -1.55 -14.10
N ASP A 104 10.50 -2.84 -13.81
CA ASP A 104 9.46 -3.74 -14.32
C ASP A 104 8.09 -3.40 -13.72
N VAL A 105 8.01 -3.25 -12.40
CA VAL A 105 6.79 -2.82 -11.69
C VAL A 105 6.33 -1.45 -12.21
N ALA A 106 7.24 -0.48 -12.30
CA ALA A 106 6.93 0.85 -12.82
C ALA A 106 6.42 0.78 -14.27
N ALA A 107 7.05 -0.04 -15.12
CA ALA A 107 6.62 -0.22 -16.51
C ALA A 107 5.25 -0.91 -16.61
N ASP A 108 4.89 -1.82 -15.72
CA ASP A 108 3.59 -2.47 -15.69
C ASP A 108 2.49 -1.50 -15.25
N ILE A 109 2.72 -0.70 -14.20
CA ILE A 109 1.79 0.36 -13.75
C ILE A 109 1.57 1.38 -14.87
N LEU A 110 2.64 1.89 -15.49
CA LEU A 110 2.54 2.87 -16.58
C LEU A 110 1.76 2.35 -17.79
N ARG A 111 1.84 1.03 -18.06
CA ARG A 111 1.06 0.38 -19.12
C ARG A 111 -0.40 0.20 -18.77
N GLY A 112 -0.72 0.05 -17.48
CA GLY A 112 -2.09 -0.10 -16.99
C GLY A 112 -2.85 1.21 -16.84
N ILE A 113 -2.16 2.36 -16.74
CA ILE A 113 -2.81 3.68 -16.71
C ILE A 113 -3.55 3.92 -18.04
N ASP A 114 -4.84 4.20 -17.95
CA ASP A 114 -5.62 4.72 -19.07
C ASP A 114 -5.27 6.20 -19.25
N TRP A 115 -4.40 6.48 -20.23
CA TRP A 115 -3.92 7.83 -20.52
C TRP A 115 -5.00 8.74 -21.13
N GLY A 116 -6.16 8.19 -21.51
CA GLY A 116 -7.18 8.87 -22.30
C GLY A 116 -6.67 9.19 -23.71
N ASP A 117 -7.48 8.89 -24.73
CA ASP A 117 -7.26 9.40 -26.10
C ASP A 117 -7.42 10.94 -26.15
#